data_AF-A0A3N0BSX4-F1
#
_entry.id   AF-A0A3N0BSX4-F1
#
_cell.length_a   1.000
_cell.length_b   1.000
_cell.length_c   1.000
_cell.angle_alpha   90.00
_cell.angle_beta   90.00
_cell.angle_gamma   90.00
#
_symmetry.space_group_name_H-M   'P 1'
#
loop_
_entity.id
_entity.type
_entity.pdbx_description
1 polymer ?
#
loop_
_entity_poly.entity_id
_entity_poly.type
_entity_poly.pdbx_seq_one_letter_code
_entity_poly.pdbx_strand_id
1 'polypeptide(L)'
;MEAIIEKQKIRSFLRKMDLEWPGKIERVSFKSEDLVFVHLQDDTPPVEFAESLIPKVNVFVDFSAPLKICFLNDDGEGSSSMVFNWVA
;
A
#
# COMPACT_ATOMS: atom_id res chain seq x y z
N MET A 1 12.09 5.81 19.29
CA MET A 1 11.03 4.85 19.70
C MET A 1 9.79 5.02 18.83
N GLU A 2 9.26 6.24 18.71
CA GLU A 2 8.09 6.55 17.87
C GLU A 2 8.26 6.14 16.40
N ALA A 3 9.38 6.48 15.76
CA ALA A 3 9.65 6.08 14.38
C ALA A 3 9.68 4.55 14.16
N ILE A 4 10.03 3.77 15.19
CA ILE A 4 10.02 2.30 15.12
C ILE A 4 8.57 1.78 15.19
N ILE A 5 7.75 2.38 16.05
CA ILE A 5 6.32 2.06 16.20
C ILE A 5 5.59 2.36 14.89
N GLU A 6 5.84 3.52 14.29
CA GLU A 6 5.21 3.91 13.02
C GLU A 6 5.56 2.95 11.87
N LYS A 7 6.82 2.51 11.79
CA LYS A 7 7.23 1.47 10.83
C LYS A 7 6.50 0.14 11.05
N GLN A 8 6.29 -0.25 12.32
CA GLN A 8 5.53 -1.47 12.64
C GLN A 8 4.06 -1.34 12.22
N LYS A 9 3.46 -0.17 12.39
CA LYS A 9 2.09 0.11 11.94
C LYS A 9 1.95 0.08 10.42
N ILE A 10 2.89 0.67 9.67
CA ILE A 10 2.92 0.58 8.20
C ILE A 10 3.01 -0.88 7.74
N ARG A 11 3.89 -1.68 8.34
CA ARG A 11 3.98 -3.12 8.04
C ARG A 11 2.69 -3.87 8.36
N SER A 12 2.04 -3.51 9.47
CA SER A 12 0.75 -4.10 9.87
C SER A 12 -0.37 -3.73 8.90
N PHE A 13 -0.39 -2.48 8.40
CA PHE A 13 -1.30 -2.03 7.35
C PHE A 13 -1.12 -2.85 6.07
N LEU A 14 0.12 -3.03 5.59
CA LEU A 14 0.40 -3.82 4.39
C LEU A 14 0.01 -5.29 4.56
N ARG A 15 0.20 -5.86 5.76
CA ARG A 15 -0.25 -7.22 6.07
C ARG A 15 -1.78 -7.35 6.10
N LYS A 16 -2.50 -6.35 6.62
CA LYS A 16 -3.97 -6.32 6.56
C LYS A 16 -4.45 -6.27 5.12
N MET A 17 -3.77 -5.50 4.27
CA MET A 17 -4.06 -5.43 2.85
C MET A 17 -3.88 -6.80 2.17
N ASP A 18 -2.80 -7.52 2.44
CA ASP A 18 -2.60 -8.89 1.92
C ASP A 18 -3.71 -9.86 2.36
N LEU A 19 -4.19 -9.75 3.60
CA LEU A 19 -5.28 -10.59 4.13
C LEU A 19 -6.66 -10.24 3.54
N GLU A 20 -6.92 -8.97 3.26
CA GLU A 20 -8.23 -8.49 2.78
C GLU A 20 -8.42 -8.70 1.27
N TRP A 21 -7.33 -8.80 0.52
CA TRP A 21 -7.33 -9.06 -0.92
C TRP A 21 -6.52 -10.31 -1.26
N PRO A 22 -6.96 -11.50 -0.78
CA PRO A 22 -6.21 -12.74 -0.97
C PRO A 22 -6.08 -13.04 -2.47
N GLY A 23 -4.85 -13.32 -2.90
CA GLY A 23 -4.56 -13.66 -4.28
C GLY A 23 -4.61 -12.50 -5.27
N LYS A 24 -4.68 -11.24 -4.81
CA LYS A 24 -4.55 -10.06 -5.68
C LYS A 24 -3.18 -9.39 -5.59
N ILE A 25 -2.50 -9.55 -4.46
CA ILE A 25 -1.15 -9.04 -4.25
C ILE A 25 -0.18 -10.18 -4.50
N GLU A 26 0.73 -9.98 -5.44
CA GLU A 26 1.80 -10.94 -5.72
C GLU A 26 2.97 -10.73 -4.75
N ARG A 27 3.40 -9.46 -4.59
CA ARG A 27 4.50 -9.11 -3.69
C ARG A 27 4.45 -7.65 -3.27
N VAL A 28 5.10 -7.37 -2.14
CA VAL A 28 5.29 -6.02 -1.60
C VAL A 28 6.79 -5.72 -1.48
N SER A 29 7.23 -4.61 -2.07
CA SER A 29 8.62 -4.18 -2.09
C SER A 29 8.77 -2.79 -1.47
N PHE A 30 9.59 -2.67 -0.43
CA PHE A 30 9.94 -1.37 0.16
C PHE A 30 11.09 -0.76 -0.63
N LYS A 31 10.88 0.43 -1.22
CA LYS A 31 11.95 1.19 -1.88
C LYS A 31 12.65 2.15 -0.92
N SER A 32 11.89 2.74 -0.02
CA SER A 32 12.38 3.57 1.09
C SER A 32 11.45 3.41 2.29
N GLU A 33 11.68 4.18 3.35
CA GLU A 33 10.87 4.14 4.57
C GLU A 33 9.43 4.64 4.34
N ASP A 34 9.26 5.49 3.32
CA ASP A 34 8.05 6.20 2.94
C ASP A 34 7.54 5.80 1.54
N LEU A 35 8.20 4.88 0.83
CA LEU A 35 7.79 4.42 -0.51
C LEU A 35 7.71 2.90 -0.58
N VAL A 36 6.50 2.42 -0.91
CA VAL A 36 6.19 1.00 -1.04
C VAL A 36 5.60 0.73 -2.42
N PHE A 37 6.09 -0.32 -3.07
CA PHE A 37 5.55 -0.86 -4.30
C PHE A 37 4.77 -2.13 -4.00
N VAL A 38 3.53 -2.16 -4.46
CA VAL A 38 2.63 -3.31 -4.34
C VAL A 38 2.44 -3.83 -5.76
N HIS A 39 2.98 -5.02 -6.01
CA HIS A 39 2.81 -5.71 -7.28
C HIS A 39 1.53 -6.51 -7.20
N LEU A 40 0.62 -6.22 -8.11
CA LEU A 40 -0.67 -6.88 -8.24
C LEU A 40 -0.56 -8.01 -9.26
N GLN A 41 -1.43 -9.02 -9.10
CA GLN A 41 -1.60 -10.08 -10.10
C GLN A 41 -2.15 -9.51 -11.42
N ASP A 42 -1.87 -10.18 -12.53
CA ASP A 42 -2.25 -9.75 -13.89
C ASP A 42 -3.75 -9.49 -14.08
N ASP A 43 -4.59 -10.17 -13.31
CA ASP A 43 -6.04 -10.03 -13.37
C ASP A 43 -6.59 -8.86 -12.52
N THR A 44 -5.71 -8.12 -11.84
CA THR A 44 -6.08 -7.07 -10.89
C THR A 44 -5.56 -5.71 -11.36
N PRO A 45 -6.42 -4.86 -11.97
CA PRO A 45 -6.03 -3.53 -12.40
C PRO A 45 -5.65 -2.62 -11.21
N PRO A 46 -4.57 -1.81 -11.30
CA PRO A 46 -4.09 -0.97 -10.20
C PRO A 46 -5.09 0.11 -9.78
N VAL A 47 -5.86 0.61 -10.75
CA VAL A 47 -6.91 1.61 -10.52
C VAL A 47 -8.05 1.00 -9.71
N GLU A 48 -8.59 -0.14 -10.14
CA GLU A 48 -9.68 -0.83 -9.43
C GLU A 48 -9.26 -1.26 -8.03
N PHE A 49 -8.02 -1.73 -7.88
CA PHE A 49 -7.47 -2.06 -6.56
C PHE A 49 -7.44 -0.83 -5.65
N ALA A 50 -6.90 0.30 -6.14
CA ALA A 50 -6.85 1.55 -5.40
C ALA A 50 -8.24 2.04 -5.02
N GLU A 51 -9.21 2.01 -5.94
CA GLU A 51 -10.61 2.37 -5.68
C GLU A 51 -11.24 1.48 -4.59
N SER A 52 -10.93 0.18 -4.60
CA SER A 52 -11.41 -0.74 -3.57
C SER A 52 -10.77 -0.50 -2.19
N LEU A 53 -9.56 0.07 -2.15
CA LEU A 53 -8.83 0.40 -0.93
C LEU A 53 -9.35 1.68 -0.28
N ILE A 54 -9.71 2.71 -1.06
CA ILE A 54 -10.21 4.02 -0.57
C ILE A 54 -11.21 3.90 0.59
N PRO A 55 -12.32 3.13 0.49
CA PRO A 55 -13.30 3.06 1.58
C PRO A 55 -12.75 2.39 2.85
N LYS A 56 -11.70 1.57 2.74
CA LYS A 56 -11.10 0.84 3.87
C LYS A 56 -9.90 1.55 4.47
N VAL A 57 -9.35 2.58 3.81
CA VAL A 57 -8.22 3.38 4.30
C VAL A 57 -8.44 3.85 5.73
N ASN A 58 -9.61 4.43 6.03
CA ASN A 58 -9.93 4.97 7.35
C ASN A 58 -9.97 3.90 8.46
N VAL A 59 -10.13 2.62 8.10
CA VAL A 59 -10.18 1.50 9.05
C VAL A 59 -8.77 0.90 9.25
N PHE A 60 -7.92 0.97 8.23
CA PHE A 60 -6.61 0.32 8.25
C PHE A 60 -5.45 1.25 8.60
N VAL A 61 -5.56 2.55 8.30
CA VAL A 61 -4.52 3.53 8.57
C VAL A 61 -4.59 3.99 10.02
N ASP A 62 -3.59 3.56 10.80
CA ASP A 62 -3.38 3.94 12.21
C ASP A 62 -1.98 4.56 12.42
N PHE A 63 -1.26 4.84 11.33
CA PHE A 63 0.04 5.50 11.33
C PHE A 63 -0.11 6.97 10.97
N SER A 64 0.77 7.81 11.50
CA SER A 64 0.91 9.23 11.17
C SER A 64 2.12 9.51 10.28
N ALA A 65 3.03 8.53 10.14
CA ALA A 65 4.16 8.65 9.22
C ALA A 65 3.69 8.79 7.76
N PRO A 66 4.42 9.57 6.93
CA PRO A 66 4.12 9.68 5.51
C PRO A 66 4.38 8.35 4.81
N LEU A 67 3.48 7.97 3.92
CA LEU A 67 3.60 6.75 3.14
C LEU A 67 3.02 6.97 1.74
N LYS A 68 3.83 6.67 0.72
CA LYS A 68 3.40 6.56 -0.66
C LYS A 68 3.37 5.09 -1.06
N ILE A 69 2.24 4.65 -1.60
CA ILE A 69 2.06 3.31 -2.14
C ILE A 69 1.84 3.44 -3.64
N CYS A 70 2.67 2.75 -4.42
CA CYS A 70 2.45 2.59 -5.85
C CYS A 70 1.97 1.16 -6.12
N PHE A 71 0.81 1.04 -6.75
CA PHE A 71 0.26 -0.21 -7.26
C PHE A 71 0.77 -0.40 -8.67
N LEU A 72 1.42 -1.53 -8.93
CA LEU A 72 2.07 -1.87 -10.18
C LEU A 72 1.48 -3.17 -10.72
N ASN A 73 1.25 -3.25 -12.03
CA ASN A 73 1.08 -4.52 -12.74
C ASN A 73 2.42 -5.26 -12.85
N ASP A 74 2.41 -6.52 -13.31
CA ASP A 74 3.63 -7.32 -13.51
C ASP A 74 4.61 -6.62 -14.47
N ASP A 75 4.10 -5.97 -15.53
CA ASP A 75 4.90 -5.18 -16.48
C ASP A 75 5.53 -3.91 -15.86
N GLY A 76 5.12 -3.51 -14.64
CA GLY A 76 5.62 -2.32 -13.95
C GLY A 76 5.17 -0.98 -14.54
N GLU A 77 4.49 -0.97 -15.68
CA GLU A 77 4.05 0.25 -16.39
C GLU A 77 2.66 0.75 -15.95
N GLY A 78 1.73 -0.17 -15.64
CA GLY A 78 0.42 0.18 -15.11
C GLY A 78 0.56 0.68 -13.67
N SER A 79 0.41 1.99 -13.44
CA SER A 79 0.61 2.56 -12.11
C SER A 79 -0.60 3.37 -11.63
N SER A 80 -1.08 3.01 -10.44
CA SER A 80 -1.89 3.89 -9.60
C SER A 80 -1.09 4.17 -8.32
N SER A 81 -1.30 5.31 -7.68
CA SER A 81 -0.62 5.59 -6.42
C SER A 81 -1.52 6.27 -5.42
N MET A 82 -1.30 5.95 -4.15
CA MET A 82 -1.97 6.57 -3.02
C MET A 82 -0.92 7.12 -2.07
N VAL A 83 -1.22 8.28 -1.49
CA VAL A 83 -0.35 8.93 -0.53
C VAL A 83 -1.11 9.15 0.77
N PHE A 84 -0.48 8.80 1.88
CA PHE A 84 -1.02 8.89 3.23
C PHE A 84 -0.15 9.83 4.06
N ASN A 85 -0.80 10.67 4.86
CA ASN A 85 -0.16 11.61 5.79
C ASN A 85 0.96 12.46 5.17
N TRP A 86 0.85 12.78 3.88
CA TRP A 86 1.80 13.67 3.22
C TRP A 86 1.48 15.09 3.61
N VAL A 87 2.42 15.76 4.27
CA VAL A 87 2.33 17.20 4.49
C VAL A 87 2.86 17.86 3.22
N ALA A 88 1.99 18.58 2.52
CA ALA A 88 2.35 19.38 1.35
C ALA A 88 3.27 20.56 1.73
#